data_AF-A0A1Y0KMY7-F1
#
_entry.id   AF-A0A1Y0KMY7-F1
#
_cell.length_a   1.000
_cell.length_b   1.000
_cell.length_c   1.000
_cell.angle_alpha   90.00
_cell.angle_beta   90.00
_cell.angle_gamma   90.00
#
_symmetry.space_group_name_H-M   'P 1'
#
loop_
_entity.id
_entity.type
_entity.pdbx_description
1 polymer ?
#
loop_
_entity_poly.entity_id
_entity_poly.type
_entity_poly.pdbx_seq_one_letter_code
_entity_poly.pdbx_strand_id
1 'polypeptide(L)'
;MRTVILCFLESVVSSSLGWLLLGLALLVVSCQPAYADTIPREAEQYRRTLVRAAHAEWGLDAPIATLAAQVHQESAWRANARSPVGAQGLAQFMPGTSAWMAELYPKTLGANQPFNPGWALRAMVVYDRWLYARNQTAASECDRWAFVLSAYNGGLGWVIRDRKLASAKGADQLVWFDSVERHNAGRSTGNFRENRHYPRVILLRWEPMYVAAGWGSGVCSERYSL
;
A
#
# COMPACT_ATOMS: atom_id res chain seq x y z
N MET A 1 23.05 -82.49 -25.98
CA MET A 1 22.33 -83.70 -25.50
C MET A 1 21.17 -83.26 -24.62
N ARG A 2 19.95 -83.71 -24.95
CA ARG A 2 18.74 -83.85 -24.10
C ARG A 2 18.01 -82.62 -23.51
N THR A 3 16.86 -82.37 -24.13
CA THR A 3 15.48 -82.06 -23.71
C THR A 3 15.06 -82.20 -22.22
N VAL A 4 13.93 -81.50 -21.90
CA VAL A 4 12.84 -81.70 -20.89
C VAL A 4 12.88 -80.65 -19.74
N ILE A 5 11.94 -79.71 -19.55
CA ILE A 5 10.46 -79.63 -19.39
C ILE A 5 9.93 -79.82 -17.93
N LEU A 6 9.20 -78.79 -17.46
CA LEU A 6 8.10 -78.70 -16.45
C LEU A 6 8.34 -78.72 -14.91
N CYS A 7 7.84 -77.65 -14.23
CA CYS A 7 6.84 -77.61 -13.12
C CYS A 7 7.06 -76.33 -12.26
N PHE A 8 6.19 -75.32 -12.28
CA PHE A 8 4.93 -75.08 -11.53
C PHE A 8 5.07 -74.62 -10.05
N LEU A 9 4.39 -73.49 -9.76
CA LEU A 9 3.81 -72.96 -8.50
C LEU A 9 4.57 -71.99 -7.57
N GLU A 10 3.91 -70.82 -7.45
CA GLU A 10 3.69 -69.97 -6.26
C GLU A 10 4.86 -69.23 -5.60
N SER A 11 4.85 -67.90 -5.71
CA SER A 11 4.29 -67.06 -4.64
C SER A 11 4.21 -65.61 -5.12
N VAL A 12 2.98 -65.11 -5.22
CA VAL A 12 2.73 -63.68 -5.10
C VAL A 12 3.12 -63.29 -3.68
N VAL A 13 3.68 -62.08 -3.51
CA VAL A 13 3.67 -61.21 -2.31
C VAL A 13 5.06 -60.59 -2.11
N SER A 14 5.04 -59.25 -2.01
CA SER A 14 6.09 -58.38 -1.48
C SER A 14 7.04 -57.71 -2.47
N SER A 15 6.49 -56.88 -3.35
CA SER A 15 7.25 -55.79 -3.99
C SER A 15 6.45 -54.48 -4.14
N SER A 16 5.55 -54.21 -3.20
CA SER A 16 4.75 -52.96 -3.18
C SER A 16 4.99 -52.07 -1.97
N LEU A 17 5.67 -52.56 -0.90
CA LEU A 17 5.86 -51.78 0.32
C LEU A 17 7.04 -50.79 0.28
N GLY A 18 7.97 -50.93 -0.67
CA GLY A 18 9.14 -50.06 -0.77
C GLY A 18 8.84 -48.66 -1.36
N TRP A 19 7.82 -48.56 -2.22
CA TRP A 19 7.47 -47.30 -2.89
C TRP A 19 6.38 -46.50 -2.19
N LEU A 20 5.57 -47.14 -1.32
CA LEU A 20 4.57 -46.45 -0.51
C LEU A 20 5.18 -45.65 0.66
N LEU A 21 6.36 -46.04 1.15
CA LEU A 21 7.06 -45.30 2.21
C LEU A 21 7.92 -44.14 1.68
N LEU A 22 8.35 -44.17 0.41
CA LEU A 22 8.95 -42.99 -0.24
C LEU A 22 7.89 -41.99 -0.73
N GLY A 23 6.69 -42.46 -1.10
CA GLY A 23 5.58 -41.60 -1.52
C GLY A 23 4.89 -40.86 -0.37
N LEU A 24 4.84 -41.45 0.84
CA LEU A 24 4.25 -40.79 2.02
C LEU A 24 5.20 -39.78 2.70
N ALA A 25 6.52 -39.90 2.49
CA ALA A 25 7.50 -38.99 3.08
C ALA A 25 7.65 -37.66 2.33
N LEU A 26 7.14 -37.55 1.10
CA LEU A 26 7.15 -36.31 0.29
C LEU A 26 5.85 -35.48 0.40
N LEU A 27 4.93 -35.85 1.30
CA LEU A 27 3.74 -35.06 1.65
C LEU A 27 3.90 -34.36 3.01
N VAL A 28 5.13 -34.02 3.41
CA VAL A 28 5.32 -32.91 4.34
C VAL A 28 5.07 -31.64 3.55
N VAL A 29 3.79 -31.29 3.45
CA VAL A 29 3.34 -29.94 3.10
C VAL A 29 4.14 -29.00 3.99
N SER A 30 5.13 -28.34 3.39
CA SER A 30 5.84 -27.23 3.97
C SER A 30 4.80 -26.15 4.26
N CYS A 31 4.20 -26.19 5.45
CA CYS A 31 3.44 -25.08 6.00
C CYS A 31 4.47 -23.99 6.29
N GLN A 32 4.88 -23.27 5.25
CA GLN A 32 5.64 -22.05 5.40
C GLN A 32 4.79 -21.15 6.29
N PRO A 33 5.32 -20.59 7.40
CA PRO A 33 4.59 -19.56 8.11
C PRO A 33 4.31 -18.46 7.10
N ALA A 34 3.04 -18.21 6.81
CA ALA A 34 2.67 -16.96 6.16
C ALA A 34 3.13 -15.87 7.13
N TYR A 35 4.22 -15.18 6.81
CA TYR A 35 4.58 -13.97 7.52
C TYR A 35 3.43 -12.99 7.27
N ALA A 36 2.50 -12.92 8.22
CA ALA A 36 1.53 -11.86 8.24
C ALA A 36 2.33 -10.57 8.32
N ASP A 37 2.10 -9.63 7.41
CA ASP A 37 2.70 -8.33 7.54
C ASP A 37 2.29 -7.74 8.89
N THR A 38 3.24 -7.15 9.59
CA THR A 38 3.00 -6.53 10.89
C THR A 38 3.29 -5.05 10.81
N ILE A 39 2.59 -4.24 11.60
CA ILE A 39 2.96 -2.84 11.82
C ILE A 39 4.36 -2.84 12.48
N PRO A 40 5.38 -2.18 11.89
CA PRO A 40 6.71 -2.09 12.48
C PRO A 40 6.66 -1.41 13.85
N ARG A 41 7.52 -1.83 14.78
CA ARG A 41 7.57 -1.24 16.13
C ARG A 41 7.93 0.24 16.10
N GLU A 42 8.69 0.65 15.08
CA GLU A 42 9.09 2.02 14.77
C GLU A 42 7.88 2.93 14.56
N ALA A 43 6.72 2.41 14.15
CA ALA A 43 5.50 3.19 14.02
C ALA A 43 5.11 3.86 15.35
N GLU A 44 5.16 3.11 16.45
CA GLU A 44 4.76 3.61 17.78
C GLU A 44 5.65 4.77 18.25
N GLN A 45 6.93 4.79 17.88
CA GLN A 45 7.84 5.90 18.19
C GLN A 45 7.33 7.24 17.63
N TYR A 46 6.67 7.21 16.48
CA TYR A 46 6.25 8.39 15.74
C TYR A 46 4.74 8.66 15.84
N ARG A 47 3.96 7.77 16.45
CA ARG A 47 2.50 7.87 16.61
C ARG A 47 2.04 9.21 17.14
N ARG A 48 2.60 9.65 18.28
CA ARG A 48 2.24 10.94 18.89
C ARG A 48 2.55 12.13 17.99
N THR A 49 3.65 12.06 17.24
CA THR A 49 4.04 13.11 16.29
C THR A 49 3.06 13.18 15.13
N LEU A 50 2.70 12.03 14.53
CA LEU A 50 1.71 11.97 13.46
C LEU A 50 0.34 12.47 13.94
N VAL A 51 -0.15 11.98 15.08
CA VAL A 51 -1.46 12.40 15.64
C VAL A 51 -1.51 13.90 15.87
N ARG A 52 -0.46 14.49 16.46
CA ARG A 52 -0.40 15.94 16.68
C ARG A 52 -0.38 16.73 15.38
N ALA A 53 0.40 16.29 14.40
CA ALA A 53 0.47 16.94 13.09
C ALA A 53 -0.89 16.88 12.38
N ALA A 54 -1.52 15.70 12.39
CA ALA A 54 -2.82 15.45 11.80
C ALA A 54 -3.92 16.31 12.46
N HIS A 55 -4.01 16.34 13.78
CA HIS A 55 -5.00 17.17 14.47
C HIS A 55 -4.80 18.67 14.24
N ALA A 56 -3.54 19.13 14.13
CA ALA A 56 -3.26 20.54 13.86
C ALA A 56 -3.75 20.99 12.48
N GLU A 57 -3.77 20.09 11.49
CA GLU A 57 -4.14 20.42 10.10
C GLU A 57 -5.59 20.02 9.75
N TRP A 58 -6.09 18.92 10.31
CA TRP A 58 -7.38 18.31 9.95
C TRP A 58 -8.44 18.39 11.06
N GLY A 59 -8.07 18.77 12.28
CA GLY A 59 -8.96 18.72 13.45
C GLY A 59 -9.04 17.34 14.11
N LEU A 60 -9.96 17.17 15.06
CA LEU A 60 -10.07 15.94 15.85
C LEU A 60 -10.54 14.72 15.04
N ASP A 61 -11.19 14.95 13.91
CA ASP A 61 -11.67 13.90 13.00
C ASP A 61 -10.63 13.48 11.95
N ALA A 62 -9.35 13.82 12.18
CA ALA A 62 -8.27 13.48 11.26
C ALA A 62 -8.18 11.97 11.01
N PRO A 63 -7.94 11.52 9.77
CA PRO A 63 -7.89 10.08 9.44
C PRO A 63 -6.52 9.49 9.77
N ILE A 64 -6.24 9.36 11.08
CA ILE A 64 -4.93 8.95 11.58
C ILE A 64 -4.51 7.58 11.05
N ALA A 65 -5.44 6.61 10.96
CA ALA A 65 -5.12 5.27 10.48
C ALA A 65 -4.72 5.29 8.99
N THR A 66 -5.38 6.11 8.16
CA THR A 66 -5.05 6.31 6.75
C THR A 66 -3.68 6.96 6.58
N LEU A 67 -3.40 8.00 7.34
CA LEU A 67 -2.09 8.67 7.32
C LEU A 67 -0.96 7.74 7.78
N ALA A 68 -1.20 6.94 8.82
CA ALA A 68 -0.24 5.95 9.32
C ALA A 68 0.03 4.84 8.29
N ALA A 69 -1.02 4.40 7.59
CA ALA A 69 -0.94 3.46 6.48
C ALA A 69 -0.11 4.02 5.31
N GLN A 70 -0.24 5.32 5.02
CA GLN A 70 0.59 5.99 4.02
C GLN A 70 2.07 6.03 4.43
N VAL A 71 2.40 6.42 5.67
CA VAL A 71 3.79 6.39 6.15
C VAL A 71 4.38 4.97 6.11
N HIS A 72 3.56 3.96 6.41
CA HIS A 72 3.95 2.56 6.26
C HIS A 72 4.34 2.28 4.81
N GLN A 73 3.47 2.60 3.85
CA GLN A 73 3.74 2.35 2.44
C GLN A 73 4.97 3.10 1.92
N GLU A 74 5.21 4.31 2.42
CA GLU A 74 6.35 5.13 1.97
C GLU A 74 7.69 4.59 2.47
N SER A 75 7.81 4.30 3.77
CA SER A 75 9.13 4.04 4.35
C SER A 75 9.19 2.84 5.29
N ALA A 76 8.07 2.15 5.51
CA ALA A 76 7.91 1.22 6.64
C ALA A 76 8.38 1.85 7.96
N TRP A 77 8.11 3.15 8.15
CA TRP A 77 8.53 3.97 9.28
C TRP A 77 10.04 4.18 9.46
N ARG A 78 10.84 4.00 8.39
CA ARG A 78 12.28 4.26 8.42
C ARG A 78 12.61 5.73 8.15
N ALA A 79 12.93 6.49 9.19
CA ALA A 79 13.21 7.93 9.08
C ALA A 79 14.41 8.30 8.19
N ASN A 80 15.36 7.38 8.00
CA ASN A 80 16.52 7.56 7.13
C ASN A 80 16.33 6.95 5.72
N ALA A 81 15.11 6.53 5.36
CA ALA A 81 14.84 5.90 4.08
C ALA A 81 15.18 6.86 2.92
N ARG A 82 15.89 6.32 1.93
CA ARG A 82 16.15 6.97 0.64
C ARG A 82 15.85 5.98 -0.47
N SER A 83 14.92 6.33 -1.36
CA SER A 83 14.62 5.47 -2.51
C SER A 83 15.71 5.58 -3.60
N PRO A 84 15.79 4.59 -4.52
CA PRO A 84 16.71 4.65 -5.66
C PRO A 84 16.51 5.89 -6.56
N VAL A 85 15.29 6.44 -6.58
CA VAL A 85 14.96 7.65 -7.36
C VAL A 85 15.11 8.94 -6.55
N GLY A 86 15.57 8.85 -5.30
CA GLY A 86 15.96 10.00 -4.49
C GLY A 86 14.90 10.55 -3.54
N ALA A 87 13.79 9.84 -3.34
CA ALA A 87 12.78 10.16 -2.33
C ALA A 87 13.35 10.02 -0.91
N GLN A 88 12.89 10.84 0.06
CA GLN A 88 13.59 11.02 1.34
C GLN A 88 12.66 10.96 2.57
N GLY A 89 13.14 10.28 3.61
CA GLY A 89 12.56 10.31 4.95
C GLY A 89 11.29 9.50 5.12
N LEU A 90 10.58 9.71 6.24
CA LEU A 90 9.37 8.94 6.58
C LEU A 90 8.28 9.00 5.50
N ALA A 91 8.14 10.17 4.88
CA ALA A 91 7.11 10.45 3.89
C ALA A 91 7.60 10.33 2.44
N GLN A 92 8.86 9.92 2.22
CA GLN A 92 9.47 9.76 0.89
C GLN A 92 9.20 10.95 -0.05
N PHE A 93 9.36 12.18 0.43
CA PHE A 93 9.26 13.33 -0.45
C PHE A 93 10.40 13.34 -1.46
N MET A 94 10.06 13.60 -2.73
CA MET A 94 11.06 14.02 -3.71
C MET A 94 11.65 15.38 -3.31
N PRO A 95 12.95 15.64 -3.57
CA PRO A 95 13.60 16.88 -3.15
C PRO A 95 12.87 18.14 -3.62
N GLY A 96 12.45 18.19 -4.88
CA GLY A 96 11.68 19.31 -5.43
C GLY A 96 10.35 19.53 -4.72
N THR A 97 9.61 18.46 -4.42
CA THR A 97 8.34 18.55 -3.69
C THR A 97 8.55 19.04 -2.25
N SER A 98 9.58 18.55 -1.56
CA SER A 98 9.88 18.99 -0.18
C SER A 98 10.23 20.48 -0.11
N ALA A 99 11.02 20.98 -1.07
CA ALA A 99 11.38 22.38 -1.17
C ALA A 99 10.16 23.26 -1.47
N TRP A 100 9.36 22.87 -2.46
CA TRP A 100 8.13 23.57 -2.82
C TRP A 100 7.12 23.64 -1.65
N MET A 101 6.97 22.55 -0.88
CA MET A 101 6.11 22.54 0.30
C MET A 101 6.61 23.49 1.39
N ALA A 102 7.93 23.52 1.65
CA ALA A 102 8.53 24.45 2.62
C ALA A 102 8.34 25.92 2.21
N GLU A 103 8.45 26.23 0.92
CA GLU A 103 8.21 27.56 0.36
C GLU A 103 6.74 27.97 0.45
N LEU A 104 5.82 27.03 0.19
CA LEU A 104 4.38 27.30 0.21
C LEU A 104 3.82 27.42 1.64
N TYR A 105 4.40 26.69 2.59
CA TYR A 105 3.95 26.64 4.00
C TYR A 105 5.06 26.98 5.01
N PRO A 106 5.72 28.15 4.89
CA PRO A 106 6.89 28.46 5.71
C PRO A 106 6.56 28.60 7.19
N LYS A 107 5.34 29.06 7.53
CA LYS A 107 4.85 29.17 8.91
C LYS A 107 4.63 27.82 9.58
N THR A 108 4.17 26.82 8.81
CA THR A 108 3.82 25.48 9.32
C THR A 108 5.02 24.54 9.31
N LEU A 109 5.85 24.61 8.27
CA LEU A 109 6.94 23.66 8.03
C LEU A 109 8.32 24.20 8.41
N GLY A 110 8.54 25.51 8.32
CA GLY A 110 9.87 26.10 8.50
C GLY A 110 10.86 25.64 7.43
N ALA A 111 12.15 25.59 7.79
CA ALA A 111 13.21 25.16 6.87
C ALA A 111 13.01 23.71 6.39
N ASN A 112 13.28 23.45 5.11
CA ASN A 112 13.11 22.13 4.49
C ASN A 112 14.05 21.08 5.14
N GLN A 113 13.47 20.05 5.76
CA GLN A 113 14.21 18.98 6.46
C GLN A 113 13.55 17.60 6.24
N PRO A 114 13.61 17.01 5.04
CA PRO A 114 12.85 15.80 4.70
C PRO A 114 13.25 14.56 5.52
N PHE A 115 14.47 14.49 6.07
CA PHE A 115 14.90 13.42 6.98
C PHE A 115 14.54 13.64 8.44
N ASN A 116 14.04 14.83 8.82
CA ASN A 116 13.55 15.08 10.17
C ASN A 116 12.14 14.49 10.32
N PRO A 117 11.90 13.52 11.23
CA PRO A 117 10.59 12.87 11.35
C PRO A 117 9.43 13.83 11.58
N GLY A 118 9.63 14.84 12.43
CA GLY A 118 8.60 15.83 12.74
C GLY A 118 8.29 16.73 11.55
N TRP A 119 9.30 17.11 10.78
CA TRP A 119 9.11 17.87 9.54
C TRP A 119 8.40 17.02 8.49
N ALA A 120 8.88 15.80 8.23
CA ALA A 120 8.35 14.90 7.20
C ALA A 120 6.86 14.58 7.43
N LEU A 121 6.47 14.25 8.66
CA LEU A 121 5.09 13.93 8.99
C LEU A 121 4.17 15.16 8.90
N ARG A 122 4.62 16.34 9.37
CA ARG A 122 3.86 17.60 9.17
C ARG A 122 3.70 17.93 7.70
N ALA A 123 4.78 17.83 6.92
CA ALA A 123 4.76 18.10 5.48
C ALA A 123 3.83 17.15 4.73
N MET A 124 3.84 15.85 5.07
CA MET A 124 2.95 14.85 4.49
C MET A 124 1.48 15.23 4.74
N VAL A 125 1.13 15.44 6.01
CA VAL A 125 -0.24 15.80 6.43
C VAL A 125 -0.75 17.07 5.73
N VAL A 126 0.09 18.11 5.63
CA VAL A 126 -0.23 19.37 4.94
C VAL A 126 -0.38 19.14 3.43
N TYR A 127 0.48 18.31 2.83
CA TYR A 127 0.41 18.02 1.40
C TYR A 127 -0.84 17.19 1.05
N ASP A 128 -1.16 16.18 1.86
CA ASP A 128 -2.40 15.41 1.72
C ASP A 128 -3.62 16.34 1.83
N ARG A 129 -3.60 17.32 2.75
CA ARG A 129 -4.69 18.31 2.88
C ARG A 129 -4.81 19.19 1.62
N TRP A 130 -3.67 19.62 1.07
CA TRP A 130 -3.61 20.38 -0.17
C TRP A 130 -4.19 19.61 -1.37
N LEU A 131 -3.90 18.31 -1.45
CA LEU A 131 -4.45 17.40 -2.47
C LEU A 131 -5.93 17.12 -2.24
N TYR A 132 -6.33 16.93 -0.99
CA TYR A 132 -7.70 16.64 -0.59
C TYR A 132 -8.65 17.79 -0.92
N ALA A 133 -8.23 19.04 -0.68
CA ALA A 133 -8.97 20.23 -1.05
C ALA A 133 -9.26 20.31 -2.57
N ARG A 134 -8.43 19.68 -3.41
CA ARG A 134 -8.56 19.68 -4.88
C ARG A 134 -9.37 18.51 -5.42
N ASN A 135 -9.81 17.60 -4.55
CA ASN A 135 -10.62 16.43 -4.91
C ASN A 135 -12.01 16.45 -4.25
N GLN A 136 -12.55 17.65 -3.97
CA GLN A 136 -13.83 17.84 -3.26
C GLN A 136 -15.07 17.27 -3.97
N THR A 137 -14.97 16.97 -5.27
CA THR A 137 -16.07 16.44 -6.06
C THR A 137 -16.12 14.91 -6.08
N ALA A 138 -15.20 14.22 -5.40
CA ALA A 138 -15.23 12.77 -5.31
C ALA A 138 -16.54 12.28 -4.67
N ALA A 139 -17.01 11.10 -5.10
CA ALA A 139 -18.32 10.56 -4.74
C ALA A 139 -18.43 10.14 -3.26
N SER A 140 -17.31 9.80 -2.63
CA SER A 140 -17.23 9.36 -1.24
C SER A 140 -15.90 9.80 -0.60
N GLU A 141 -15.78 9.69 0.73
CA GLU A 141 -14.51 9.92 1.42
C GLU A 141 -13.44 8.91 1.01
N CYS A 142 -13.80 7.63 0.82
CA CYS A 142 -12.85 6.63 0.35
C CYS A 142 -12.36 6.95 -1.08
N ASP A 143 -13.24 7.33 -2.00
CA ASP A 143 -12.85 7.75 -3.35
C ASP A 143 -11.98 9.01 -3.32
N ARG A 144 -12.33 9.98 -2.47
CA ARG A 144 -11.57 11.22 -2.30
C ARG A 144 -10.14 10.94 -1.87
N TRP A 145 -9.96 10.09 -0.86
CA TRP A 145 -8.63 9.69 -0.40
C TRP A 145 -7.88 8.85 -1.42
N ALA A 146 -8.56 8.01 -2.21
CA ALA A 146 -7.91 7.29 -3.28
C ALA A 146 -7.35 8.24 -4.36
N PHE A 147 -8.08 9.31 -4.71
CA PHE A 147 -7.55 10.38 -5.57
C PHE A 147 -6.37 11.13 -4.94
N VAL A 148 -6.44 11.43 -3.64
CA VAL A 148 -5.33 12.09 -2.90
C VAL A 148 -4.07 11.24 -2.97
N LEU A 149 -4.15 9.96 -2.60
CA LEU A 149 -3.01 9.04 -2.60
C LEU A 149 -2.45 8.81 -3.99
N SER A 150 -3.32 8.71 -5.01
CA SER A 150 -2.87 8.65 -6.41
C SER A 150 -2.13 9.92 -6.83
N ALA A 151 -2.61 11.09 -6.40
CA ALA A 151 -1.97 12.37 -6.71
C ALA A 151 -0.67 12.57 -5.91
N TYR A 152 -0.57 12.04 -4.69
CA TYR A 152 0.65 12.07 -3.88
C TYR A 152 1.77 11.27 -4.57
N ASN A 153 1.46 10.03 -4.96
CA ASN A 153 2.41 9.13 -5.61
C ASN A 153 2.76 9.54 -7.06
N GLY A 154 1.76 9.97 -7.83
CA GLY A 154 1.89 10.13 -9.28
C GLY A 154 1.62 11.52 -9.82
N GLY A 155 1.31 12.49 -8.98
CA GLY A 155 1.03 13.88 -9.34
C GLY A 155 -0.44 14.16 -9.68
N LEU A 156 -0.98 15.25 -9.14
CA LEU A 156 -2.36 15.71 -9.35
C LEU A 156 -2.71 15.93 -10.83
N GLY A 157 -1.78 16.47 -11.62
CA GLY A 157 -2.01 16.74 -13.04
C GLY A 157 -2.37 15.48 -13.82
N TRP A 158 -1.84 14.32 -13.42
CA TRP A 158 -2.21 13.06 -14.05
C TRP A 158 -3.58 12.54 -13.59
N VAL A 159 -3.93 12.71 -12.31
CA VAL A 159 -5.27 12.38 -11.80
C VAL A 159 -6.34 13.13 -12.59
N ILE A 160 -6.14 14.43 -12.84
CA ILE A 160 -7.05 15.25 -13.65
C ILE A 160 -7.21 14.68 -15.08
N ARG A 161 -6.11 14.26 -15.71
CA ARG A 161 -6.14 13.67 -17.05
C ARG A 161 -6.86 12.32 -17.07
N ASP A 162 -6.61 11.48 -16.07
CA ASP A 162 -7.26 10.16 -15.96
C ASP A 162 -8.77 10.32 -15.76
N ARG A 163 -9.20 11.27 -14.92
CA ARG A 163 -10.62 11.62 -14.72
C ARG A 163 -11.28 12.07 -16.03
N LYS A 164 -10.61 12.95 -16.78
CA LYS A 164 -11.08 13.40 -18.10
C LYS A 164 -11.21 12.23 -19.07
N LEU A 165 -10.23 11.33 -19.10
CA LEU A 165 -10.25 10.15 -19.96
C LEU A 165 -11.37 9.17 -19.55
N ALA A 166 -11.58 8.96 -18.25
CA ALA A 166 -12.64 8.12 -17.72
C ALA A 166 -14.01 8.64 -18.14
N SER A 167 -14.27 9.93 -17.93
CA SER A 167 -15.51 10.59 -18.36
C SER A 167 -15.72 10.48 -19.88
N ALA A 168 -14.66 10.71 -20.68
CA ALA A 168 -14.73 10.58 -22.14
C ALA A 168 -15.04 9.15 -22.61
N LYS A 169 -14.79 8.14 -21.77
CA LYS A 169 -15.11 6.72 -22.02
C LYS A 169 -16.39 6.26 -21.33
N GLY A 170 -17.18 7.18 -20.77
CA GLY A 170 -18.46 6.88 -20.12
C GLY A 170 -18.36 6.36 -18.69
N ALA A 171 -17.18 6.39 -18.07
CA ALA A 171 -17.01 6.04 -16.66
C ALA A 171 -17.23 7.26 -15.76
N ASP A 172 -17.64 7.04 -14.51
CA ASP A 172 -17.88 8.11 -13.55
C ASP A 172 -16.55 8.70 -13.05
N GLN A 173 -16.26 9.94 -13.46
CA GLN A 173 -15.05 10.65 -13.05
C GLN A 173 -14.99 11.02 -11.56
N LEU A 174 -16.08 10.88 -10.81
CA LEU A 174 -16.15 11.17 -9.37
C LEU A 174 -15.79 9.95 -8.52
N VAL A 175 -15.78 8.76 -9.11
CA VAL A 175 -15.47 7.49 -8.43
C VAL A 175 -14.05 7.04 -8.81
N TRP A 176 -13.26 6.62 -7.82
CA TRP A 176 -11.92 6.09 -8.05
C TRP A 176 -11.99 4.61 -8.42
N PHE A 177 -12.51 3.79 -7.50
CA PHE A 177 -12.46 2.34 -7.61
C PHE A 177 -13.36 1.85 -8.72
N ASP A 178 -12.86 0.92 -9.53
CA ASP A 178 -13.57 0.36 -10.68
C ASP A 178 -13.99 1.37 -11.77
N SER A 179 -13.61 2.64 -11.62
CA SER A 179 -13.87 3.71 -12.57
C SER A 179 -12.57 4.39 -13.03
N VAL A 180 -12.16 5.50 -12.41
CA VAL A 180 -10.98 6.26 -12.86
C VAL A 180 -9.68 5.44 -12.80
N GLU A 181 -9.56 4.53 -11.83
CA GLU A 181 -8.36 3.69 -11.69
C GLU A 181 -8.07 2.81 -12.92
N ARG A 182 -9.08 2.53 -13.75
CA ARG A 182 -8.95 1.73 -14.99
C ARG A 182 -8.42 2.51 -16.19
N HIS A 183 -8.25 3.81 -16.07
CA HIS A 183 -7.93 4.71 -17.18
C HIS A 183 -6.51 5.24 -17.07
N ASN A 184 -5.69 5.05 -18.12
CA ASN A 184 -4.32 5.58 -18.20
C ASN A 184 -4.22 6.68 -19.26
N ALA A 185 -4.09 7.94 -18.86
CA ALA A 185 -3.98 9.07 -19.78
C ALA A 185 -2.56 9.33 -20.33
N GLY A 186 -1.69 8.31 -20.37
CA GLY A 186 -0.37 8.37 -21.00
C GLY A 186 0.84 8.18 -20.08
N ARG A 187 0.65 7.68 -18.86
CA ARG A 187 1.78 7.21 -18.04
C ARG A 187 2.40 5.96 -18.67
N SER A 188 3.71 5.76 -18.44
CA SER A 188 4.35 4.47 -18.74
C SER A 188 3.64 3.34 -17.99
N THR A 189 3.73 2.11 -18.52
CA THR A 189 3.05 0.96 -17.92
C THR A 189 3.52 0.72 -16.47
N GLY A 190 4.82 0.93 -16.19
CA GLY A 190 5.37 0.81 -14.83
C GLY A 190 4.75 1.84 -13.88
N ASN A 191 4.80 3.13 -14.25
CA ASN A 191 4.27 4.21 -13.41
C ASN A 191 2.76 4.10 -13.23
N PHE A 192 2.04 3.61 -14.24
CA PHE A 192 0.61 3.35 -14.12
C PHE A 192 0.33 2.25 -13.09
N ARG A 193 1.01 1.09 -13.18
CA ARG A 193 0.83 0.00 -12.22
C ARG A 193 1.15 0.43 -10.79
N GLU A 194 2.28 1.10 -10.59
CA GLU A 194 2.68 1.63 -9.28
C GLU A 194 1.61 2.56 -8.71
N ASN A 195 1.14 3.51 -9.52
CA ASN A 195 0.16 4.49 -9.09
C ASN A 195 -1.23 3.90 -8.80
N ARG A 196 -1.61 2.78 -9.44
CA ARG A 196 -2.87 2.07 -9.12
C ARG A 196 -2.71 1.17 -7.91
N HIS A 197 -1.52 0.61 -7.71
CA HIS A 197 -1.22 -0.18 -6.54
C HIS A 197 -1.24 0.67 -5.26
N TYR A 198 -0.70 1.89 -5.32
CA TYR A 198 -0.47 2.73 -4.14
C TYR A 198 -1.75 3.06 -3.33
N PRO A 199 -2.86 3.60 -3.89
CA PRO A 199 -4.09 3.81 -3.13
C PRO A 199 -4.70 2.50 -2.61
N ARG A 200 -4.62 1.42 -3.41
CA ARG A 200 -5.20 0.12 -3.04
C ARG A 200 -4.51 -0.49 -1.83
N VAL A 201 -3.18 -0.50 -1.82
CA VAL A 201 -2.43 -1.10 -0.71
C VAL A 201 -2.59 -0.27 0.58
N ILE A 202 -2.62 1.06 0.48
CA ILE A 202 -2.84 1.92 1.65
C ILE A 202 -4.25 1.74 2.21
N LEU A 203 -5.30 1.90 1.39
CA LEU A 203 -6.68 1.93 1.87
C LEU A 203 -7.27 0.55 2.16
N LEU A 204 -6.84 -0.49 1.45
CA LEU A 204 -7.47 -1.81 1.51
C LEU A 204 -6.60 -2.87 2.22
N ARG A 205 -5.32 -2.59 2.49
CA ARG A 205 -4.42 -3.50 3.23
C ARG A 205 -3.91 -2.88 4.51
N TRP A 206 -3.22 -1.73 4.42
CA TRP A 206 -2.57 -1.13 5.59
C TRP A 206 -3.53 -0.42 6.53
N GLU A 207 -4.47 0.39 6.02
CA GLU A 207 -5.43 1.13 6.84
C GLU A 207 -6.22 0.22 7.79
N PRO A 208 -6.82 -0.91 7.35
CA PRO A 208 -7.52 -1.82 8.26
C PRO A 208 -6.64 -2.31 9.42
N MET A 209 -5.35 -2.56 9.16
CA MET A 209 -4.40 -2.98 10.21
C MET A 209 -4.16 -1.86 11.23
N TYR A 210 -4.02 -0.61 10.78
CA TYR A 210 -3.85 0.53 11.69
C TYR A 210 -5.13 0.85 12.46
N VAL A 211 -6.30 0.70 11.85
CA VAL A 211 -7.60 0.80 12.54
C VAL A 211 -7.67 -0.27 13.65
N ALA A 212 -7.37 -1.53 13.33
CA ALA A 212 -7.36 -2.63 14.30
C ALA A 212 -6.32 -2.43 15.43
N ALA A 213 -5.20 -1.76 15.13
CA ALA A 213 -4.19 -1.38 16.12
C ALA A 213 -4.53 -0.12 16.93
N GLY A 214 -5.75 0.42 16.79
CA GLY A 214 -6.25 1.55 17.57
C GLY A 214 -5.63 2.89 17.19
N TRP A 215 -5.16 3.06 15.96
CA TRP A 215 -4.60 4.35 15.51
C TRP A 215 -5.66 5.41 15.25
N GLY A 216 -6.94 5.04 15.21
CA GLY A 216 -8.07 5.93 14.95
C GLY A 216 -8.91 5.41 13.79
N SER A 217 -9.81 6.25 13.30
CA SER A 217 -10.68 5.91 12.17
C SER A 217 -9.91 5.87 10.84
N GLY A 218 -10.31 4.95 9.97
CA GLY A 218 -9.94 4.92 8.56
C GLY A 218 -11.02 5.57 7.69
N VAL A 219 -10.66 5.98 6.48
CA VAL A 219 -11.57 6.67 5.53
C VAL A 219 -12.27 5.73 4.58
N CYS A 220 -11.91 4.44 4.60
CA CYS A 220 -12.43 3.45 3.68
C CYS A 220 -13.03 2.21 4.38
N SER A 221 -13.49 2.38 5.63
CA SER A 221 -14.06 1.31 6.45
C SER A 221 -15.21 0.55 5.77
N GLU A 222 -16.01 1.24 4.96
CA GLU A 222 -17.09 0.67 4.14
C GLU A 222 -16.63 -0.44 3.17
N ARG A 223 -15.33 -0.52 2.85
CA ARG A 223 -14.78 -1.51 1.90
C ARG A 223 -14.12 -2.73 2.55
N TYR A 224 -13.94 -2.73 3.87
CA TYR A 224 -13.31 -3.85 4.59
C TYR A 224 -14.05 -4.25 5.89
N SER A 225 -15.14 -3.58 6.21
CA SER A 225 -16.09 -4.01 7.23
C SER A 225 -17.16 -4.87 6.56
N LEU A 226 -16.85 -6.16 6.35
CA LEU A 226 -17.81 -7.20 5.92
C LEU A 226 -18.10 -8.15 7.08
#